data_AF-A0A7R9LSN5-F1
#
_entry.id   AF-A0A7R9LSN5-F1
#
_cell.length_a   1.000
_cell.length_b   1.000
_cell.length_c   1.000
_cell.angle_alpha   90.00
_cell.angle_beta   90.00
_cell.angle_gamma   90.00
#
_symmetry.space_group_name_H-M   'P 1'
#
loop_
_entity.id
_entity.type
_entity.pdbx_description
1 polymer ?
#
loop_
_entity_poly.entity_id
_entity_poly.type
_entity_poly.pdbx_seq_one_letter_code
_entity_poly.pdbx_strand_id
1 'polypeptide(L)'
;YPEYRVVVGDRVQLPCNISIPSKDDVVTLILWYRGDTTGGPIYSVDARQQMPNKQSQHSMSDELTNRATLNITVRPAILTIDPVRAEDEGEYRCRVDFRWGRTMNTVVSLIVIEILRLTKLSVSQMNNITKIVMFVYIA
;
A
#
# COMPACT_ATOMS: atom_id res chain seq x y z
N TYR A 1 -1.16 4.02 13.74
CA TYR A 1 -1.98 4.12 12.50
C TYR A 1 -2.73 2.81 12.31
N PRO A 2 -3.86 2.75 11.56
CA PRO A 2 -4.47 1.47 11.20
C PRO A 2 -3.47 0.56 10.49
N GLU A 3 -3.51 -0.73 10.83
CA GLU A 3 -2.59 -1.75 10.31
C GLU A 3 -3.31 -2.65 9.31
N TYR A 4 -2.68 -2.89 8.17
CA TYR A 4 -3.14 -3.79 7.12
C TYR A 4 -2.13 -4.90 6.95
N ARG A 5 -2.56 -6.15 7.10
CA ARG A 5 -1.74 -7.34 6.91
C ARG A 5 -2.11 -8.02 5.61
N VAL A 6 -1.11 -8.37 4.80
CA VAL A 6 -1.32 -9.05 3.52
C VAL A 6 -0.18 -10.04 3.29
N VAL A 7 -0.46 -11.14 2.60
CA VAL A 7 0.56 -12.10 2.20
C VAL A 7 1.23 -11.64 0.90
N VAL A 8 2.52 -11.91 0.71
CA VAL A 8 3.19 -11.68 -0.58
C VAL A 8 2.41 -12.36 -1.72
N GLY A 9 2.22 -11.64 -2.83
CA GLY A 9 1.48 -12.10 -3.99
C GLY A 9 -0.02 -11.77 -3.97
N ASP A 10 -0.59 -11.47 -2.80
CA ASP A 10 -2.00 -11.09 -2.68
C ASP A 10 -2.22 -9.60 -2.98
N ARG A 11 -3.50 -9.20 -2.99
CA ARG A 11 -3.95 -7.81 -3.15
C ARG A 11 -4.16 -7.14 -1.80
N VAL A 12 -3.76 -5.89 -1.67
CA VAL A 12 -4.13 -5.01 -0.54
C VAL A 12 -4.87 -3.75 -0.99
N GLN A 13 -5.72 -3.23 -0.11
CA GLN A 13 -6.49 -1.99 -0.31
C GLN A 13 -6.25 -1.03 0.85
N LEU A 14 -5.59 0.10 0.58
CA LEU A 14 -5.24 1.11 1.56
C LEU A 14 -6.18 2.33 1.42
N PRO A 15 -6.93 2.70 2.46
CA PRO A 15 -7.86 3.82 2.37
C PRO A 15 -7.17 5.17 2.51
N CYS A 16 -7.69 6.15 1.78
CA CYS A 16 -7.36 7.55 1.90
C CYS A 16 -8.62 8.39 2.10
N ASN A 17 -8.66 9.17 3.17
CA ASN A 17 -9.75 10.08 3.42
C ASN A 17 -9.67 11.30 2.48
N ILE A 18 -10.58 11.34 1.51
CA ILE A 18 -10.76 12.46 0.56
C ILE A 18 -12.04 13.26 0.85
N SER A 19 -12.53 13.25 2.09
CA SER A 19 -13.73 13.99 2.48
C SER A 19 -13.50 15.49 2.32
N ILE A 20 -14.41 16.17 1.64
CA ILE A 20 -14.28 17.59 1.33
C ILE A 20 -14.67 18.42 2.57
N PRO A 21 -13.82 19.34 3.07
CA PRO A 21 -14.09 20.10 4.29
C PRO A 21 -15.27 21.08 4.20
N SER A 22 -15.53 21.61 3.00
CA SER A 22 -16.60 22.58 2.72
C SER A 22 -17.28 22.26 1.39
N LYS A 23 -18.57 22.57 1.25
CA LYS A 23 -19.36 22.22 0.05
C LYS A 23 -18.82 22.81 -1.25
N ASP A 24 -18.15 23.95 -1.17
CA ASP A 24 -17.62 24.63 -2.35
C ASP A 24 -16.21 24.17 -2.72
N ASP A 25 -15.51 23.51 -1.80
CA ASP A 25 -14.11 23.13 -1.98
C ASP A 25 -13.97 21.87 -2.84
N VAL A 26 -12.77 21.68 -3.39
CA VAL A 26 -12.48 20.59 -4.33
C VAL A 26 -11.13 20.00 -4.02
N VAL A 27 -11.00 18.69 -4.19
CA VAL A 27 -9.70 18.01 -4.13
C VAL A 27 -8.91 18.40 -5.39
N THR A 28 -7.66 18.83 -5.21
CA THR A 28 -6.78 19.26 -6.31
C THR A 28 -5.63 18.27 -6.54
N LEU A 29 -5.11 17.66 -5.47
CA LEU A 29 -4.06 16.64 -5.54
C LEU A 29 -4.36 15.52 -4.54
N ILE A 30 -4.10 14.29 -4.95
CA ILE A 30 -4.01 13.14 -4.04
C ILE A 30 -2.62 12.53 -4.25
N LEU A 31 -1.83 12.46 -3.19
CA LEU A 31 -0.43 12.04 -3.23
C LEU A 31 -0.22 10.93 -2.21
N TRP A 32 0.38 9.83 -2.63
CA TRP A 32 0.82 8.76 -1.73
C TRP A 32 2.33 8.77 -1.61
N TYR A 33 2.80 8.65 -0.37
CA TYR A 33 4.20 8.49 -0.02
C TYR A 33 4.38 7.19 0.76
N ARG A 34 5.57 6.59 0.65
CA ARG A 34 6.01 5.47 1.48
C ARG A 34 7.19 5.94 2.34
N GLY A 35 7.18 5.62 3.63
CA GLY A 35 8.06 6.24 4.64
C GLY A 35 9.57 6.08 4.38
N ASP A 36 9.98 5.08 3.61
CA ASP A 36 11.35 4.78 3.18
C ASP A 36 11.79 5.52 1.90
N THR A 37 10.85 6.10 1.15
CA THR A 37 11.17 6.75 -0.13
C THR A 37 11.72 8.15 0.07
N THR A 38 13.02 8.33 -0.17
CA THR A 38 13.65 9.65 -0.29
C THR A 38 13.35 10.23 -1.67
N GLY A 39 12.18 10.84 -1.86
CA GLY A 39 11.78 11.33 -3.17
C GLY A 39 10.37 11.89 -3.25
N GLY A 40 9.83 11.91 -4.47
CA GLY A 40 8.46 12.31 -4.78
C GLY A 40 7.42 11.26 -4.34
N PRO A 41 6.13 11.51 -4.62
CA PRO A 41 5.07 10.56 -4.32
C PRO A 41 5.22 9.26 -5.13
N ILE A 42 4.95 8.11 -4.52
CA ILE A 42 4.89 6.79 -5.17
C ILE A 42 3.65 6.62 -6.04
N TYR A 43 2.59 7.40 -5.78
CA TYR A 43 1.39 7.49 -6.60
C TYR A 43 0.78 8.88 -6.48
N SER A 44 0.29 9.45 -7.58
CA SER A 44 -0.37 10.75 -7.59
C SER A 44 -1.58 10.79 -8.51
N VAL A 45 -2.52 11.66 -8.16
CA VAL A 45 -3.63 12.10 -9.01
C VAL A 45 -3.65 13.62 -9.03
N ASP A 46 -3.59 14.19 -10.23
CA ASP A 46 -3.73 15.61 -10.48
C ASP A 46 -5.12 15.95 -11.00
N ALA A 47 -5.84 16.73 -10.20
CA ALA A 47 -7.19 17.21 -10.46
C ALA A 47 -7.25 18.75 -10.36
N ARG A 48 -6.13 19.45 -10.60
CA ARG A 48 -6.11 20.92 -10.53
C ARG A 48 -6.97 21.58 -11.62
N GLN A 49 -7.06 20.94 -12.78
CA GLN A 49 -7.77 21.46 -13.96
C GLN A 49 -9.25 21.05 -14.03
N GLN A 50 -9.63 19.98 -13.32
CA GLN A 50 -10.98 19.40 -13.38
C GLN A 50 -11.33 18.71 -12.06
N MET A 51 -12.62 18.50 -11.80
CA MET A 51 -13.04 17.69 -10.65
C MET A 51 -12.39 16.30 -10.72
N PRO A 52 -11.90 15.75 -9.60
CA PRO A 52 -11.27 14.44 -9.57
C PRO A 52 -12.20 13.38 -10.16
N ASN A 53 -11.75 12.70 -11.21
CA ASN A 53 -12.48 11.61 -11.85
C ASN A 53 -11.49 10.56 -12.37
N LYS A 54 -12.00 9.44 -12.90
CA LYS A 54 -11.16 8.35 -13.43
C LYS A 54 -10.23 8.76 -14.58
N GLN A 55 -10.44 9.93 -15.18
CA GLN A 55 -9.64 10.49 -16.28
C GLN A 55 -8.64 11.55 -15.82
N SER A 56 -8.61 11.88 -14.51
CA SER A 56 -7.59 12.75 -13.94
C SER A 56 -6.20 12.21 -14.25
N GLN A 57 -5.19 13.08 -14.31
CA GLN A 57 -3.85 12.61 -14.65
C GLN A 57 -3.27 11.81 -13.48
N HIS A 58 -2.95 10.53 -13.73
CA HIS A 58 -2.29 9.66 -12.76
C HIS A 58 -0.79 9.59 -13.04
N SER A 59 0.02 9.46 -12.00
CA SER A 59 1.43 9.09 -12.12
C SER A 59 1.80 8.16 -10.98
N MET A 60 2.76 7.27 -11.21
CA MET A 60 3.25 6.33 -10.22
C MET A 60 4.75 6.12 -10.40
N SER A 61 5.43 5.74 -9.33
CA SER A 61 6.84 5.40 -9.37
C SER A 61 7.06 4.00 -9.96
N ASP A 62 8.28 3.73 -10.41
CA ASP A 62 8.62 2.47 -11.10
C ASP A 62 8.38 1.23 -10.24
N GLU A 63 8.47 1.36 -8.92
CA GLU A 63 8.21 0.27 -7.98
C GLU A 63 6.75 -0.21 -8.06
N LEU A 64 5.80 0.70 -8.34
CA LEU A 64 4.37 0.42 -8.39
C LEU A 64 3.82 0.24 -9.80
N THR A 65 4.65 0.41 -10.83
CA THR A 65 4.26 0.31 -12.23
C THR A 65 3.52 -1.00 -12.52
N ASN A 66 2.34 -0.88 -13.11
CA ASN A 66 1.39 -1.97 -13.43
C ASN A 66 0.83 -2.74 -12.23
N ARG A 67 1.12 -2.34 -10.98
CA ARG A 67 0.61 -2.99 -9.76
C ARG A 67 -0.32 -2.11 -8.94
N ALA A 68 -0.24 -0.78 -9.11
CA ALA A 68 -1.04 0.16 -8.32
C ALA A 68 -2.15 0.82 -9.12
N THR A 69 -3.34 0.91 -8.52
CA THR A 69 -4.45 1.73 -9.03
C THR A 69 -5.13 2.47 -7.89
N LEU A 70 -5.60 3.69 -8.14
CA LEU A 70 -6.35 4.48 -7.15
C LEU A 70 -7.81 4.63 -7.59
N ASN A 71 -8.72 4.12 -6.78
CA ASN A 71 -10.15 4.36 -6.96
C ASN A 71 -10.58 5.57 -6.13
N ILE A 72 -10.82 6.69 -6.82
CA ILE A 72 -11.28 7.94 -6.22
C ILE A 72 -12.79 8.15 -6.29
N THR A 73 -13.54 7.22 -6.90
CA THR A 73 -15.01 7.33 -7.02
C THR A 73 -15.75 6.81 -5.79
N VAL A 74 -15.01 6.26 -4.83
CA VAL A 74 -15.53 5.73 -3.56
C VAL A 74 -14.97 6.55 -2.39
N ARG A 75 -15.69 6.53 -1.25
CA ARG A 75 -15.32 7.28 -0.04
C ARG A 75 -15.21 6.30 1.14
N PRO A 76 -14.02 6.12 1.76
CA PRO A 76 -12.74 6.72 1.39
C PRO A 76 -12.22 6.26 0.03
N ALA A 77 -11.31 7.01 -0.59
CA ALA A 77 -10.63 6.56 -1.81
C ALA A 77 -9.72 5.37 -1.48
N ILE A 78 -9.50 4.46 -2.43
CA ILE A 78 -8.78 3.21 -2.18
C ILE A 78 -7.59 3.09 -3.12
N LEU A 79 -6.37 3.07 -2.57
CA LEU A 79 -5.17 2.64 -3.29
C LEU A 79 -5.12 1.11 -3.24
N THR A 80 -5.14 0.47 -4.39
CA THR A 80 -4.99 -0.98 -4.52
C THR A 80 -3.59 -1.29 -5.02
N ILE A 81 -2.88 -2.19 -4.34
CA ILE A 81 -1.59 -2.75 -4.78
C ILE A 81 -1.82 -4.25 -5.02
N ASP A 82 -1.50 -4.72 -6.23
CA ASP A 82 -1.73 -6.09 -6.69
C ASP A 82 -0.77 -6.47 -7.83
N PRO A 83 0.12 -7.47 -7.67
CA PRO A 83 0.39 -8.21 -6.44
C PRO A 83 1.27 -7.42 -5.46
N VAL A 84 1.14 -7.67 -4.16
CA VAL A 84 2.02 -7.13 -3.11
C VAL A 84 3.36 -7.88 -3.07
N ARG A 85 4.45 -7.14 -2.84
CA ARG A 85 5.81 -7.66 -2.66
C ARG A 85 6.31 -7.39 -1.23
N ALA A 86 7.33 -8.11 -0.77
CA ALA A 86 7.92 -7.92 0.55
C ALA A 86 8.41 -6.48 0.76
N GLU A 87 8.98 -5.86 -0.29
CA GLU A 87 9.50 -4.49 -0.25
C GLU A 87 8.39 -3.43 -0.25
N ASP A 88 7.11 -3.82 -0.38
CA ASP A 88 5.99 -2.90 -0.20
C ASP A 88 5.67 -2.65 1.28
N GLU A 89 6.24 -3.41 2.23
CA GLU A 89 6.06 -3.19 3.67
C GLU A 89 6.48 -1.78 4.09
N GLY A 90 5.69 -1.16 4.96
CA GLY A 90 6.05 0.12 5.57
C GLY A 90 4.87 1.03 5.89
N GLU A 91 5.21 2.26 6.31
CA GLU A 91 4.24 3.33 6.54
C GLU A 91 3.86 3.98 5.20
N TYR A 92 2.56 4.06 4.93
CA TYR A 92 2.01 4.78 3.79
C TYR A 92 1.28 6.05 4.27
N ARG A 93 1.55 7.16 3.59
CA ARG A 93 0.90 8.45 3.84
C ARG A 93 0.19 8.93 2.60
N CYS A 94 -1.14 8.98 2.66
CA CYS A 94 -1.95 9.71 1.70
C CYS A 94 -2.06 11.17 2.14
N ARG A 95 -1.58 12.08 1.31
CA ARG A 95 -1.77 13.52 1.41
C ARG A 95 -2.83 13.96 0.39
N VAL A 96 -3.81 14.71 0.85
CA VAL A 96 -4.87 15.27 0.02
C VAL A 96 -4.81 16.79 0.13
N ASP A 97 -4.58 17.46 -0.99
CA ASP A 97 -4.65 18.91 -1.07
C ASP A 97 -5.99 19.33 -1.66
N PHE A 98 -6.50 20.44 -1.14
CA PHE A 98 -7.75 21.04 -1.57
C PHE A 98 -7.49 22.41 -2.19
N ARG A 99 -8.47 22.99 -2.87
CA ARG A 99 -8.32 24.31 -3.49
C ARG A 99 -8.22 25.40 -2.43
N TRP A 100 -9.02 25.33 -1.37
CA TRP A 100 -9.01 26.32 -0.29
C TRP A 100 -8.82 25.70 1.09
N GLY A 101 -9.28 24.47 1.28
CA GLY A 101 -9.16 23.73 2.51
C GLY A 101 -7.72 23.42 2.88
N ARG A 102 -7.52 23.13 4.16
CA ARG A 102 -6.22 22.66 4.66
C ARG A 102 -5.94 21.25 4.13
N THR A 103 -4.67 20.99 3.80
CA THR A 103 -4.19 19.65 3.47
C THR A 103 -4.57 18.64 4.55
N MET A 104 -5.07 17.47 4.13
CA MET A 104 -5.35 16.34 5.00
C MET A 104 -4.34 15.22 4.78
N ASN A 105 -3.97 14.53 5.85
CA ASN A 105 -3.10 13.36 5.79
C ASN A 105 -3.80 12.14 6.41
N THR A 106 -3.82 11.03 5.68
CA THR A 106 -4.18 9.70 6.20
C THR A 106 -2.91 8.87 6.22
N VAL A 107 -2.57 8.31 7.37
CA VAL A 107 -1.39 7.43 7.51
C VAL A 107 -1.87 6.04 7.89
N VAL A 108 -1.32 5.02 7.25
CA VAL A 108 -1.60 3.59 7.49
C VAL A 108 -0.29 2.80 7.50
N SER A 109 -0.28 1.64 8.15
CA SER A 109 0.87 0.73 8.15
C SER A 109 0.51 -0.51 7.35
N LEU A 110 1.33 -0.87 6.36
CA LEU A 110 1.24 -2.12 5.63
C LEU A 110 2.28 -3.09 6.20
N ILE A 111 1.83 -4.26 6.65
CA ILE A 111 2.66 -5.38 7.06
C ILE A 111 2.53 -6.48 6.02
N VAL A 112 3.66 -6.95 5.52
CA VAL A 112 3.71 -7.98 4.48
C VAL A 112 4.20 -9.29 5.09
N ILE A 113 3.41 -10.35 4.90
CA ILE A 113 3.66 -11.67 5.46
C ILE A 113 4.24 -12.56 4.37
N GLU A 114 5.49 -12.97 4.57
CA GLU A 114 6.16 -13.99 3.75
C GLU A 114 5.86 -15.39 4.32
N ILE A 115 5.37 -16.30 3.47
CA ILE A 115 5.08 -17.67 3.89
C ILE A 115 6.31 -18.54 3.65
N LEU A 116 6.83 -19.11 4.74
CA LEU A 116 7.87 -20.13 4.66
C LEU A 116 7.24 -21.46 4.20
N ARG A 117 7.70 -21.98 3.06
CA ARG A 117 7.36 -23.34 2.64
C ARG A 117 8.41 -24.33 3.15
N LEU A 118 7.93 -25.36 3.85
CA LEU A 118 8.73 -26.51 4.22
C LEU A 118 9.00 -27.34 2.97
N THR A 119 10.26 -27.38 2.55
CA THR A 119 10.69 -28.17 1.39
C THR A 119 11.08 -29.59 1.81
N LYS A 120 11.63 -29.74 3.01
CA LYS A 120 12.01 -31.04 3.55
C LYS A 120 11.98 -31.05 5.07
N LEU A 121 11.47 -32.15 5.61
CA LEU A 121 11.55 -32.49 7.02
C LEU A 121 12.45 -33.71 7.15
N SER A 122 13.48 -33.64 7.99
CA SER A 122 14.27 -34.81 8.36
C SER A 122 14.24 -34.99 9.86
N VAL A 123 13.85 -36.20 10.28
CA VAL A 123 13.78 -36.61 11.67
C VAL A 123 14.85 -37.67 11.90
N SER A 124 15.67 -37.52 12.93
CA SER A 124 16.62 -38.54 13.37
C SER A 124 16.55 -38.77 14.87
N GLN A 125 16.77 -40.02 15.29
CA GLN A 125 16.81 -40.43 16.70
C GLN A 125 18.25 -40.67 17.13
N MET A 126 18.65 -40.15 18.29
CA MET A 126 19.95 -40.46 18.89
C MET A 126 19.81 -40.49 20.42
N ASN A 127 20.00 -41.67 21.03
CA ASN A 127 19.94 -41.85 22.49
C ASN A 127 18.67 -41.26 23.15
N ASN A 128 17.48 -41.67 22.69
CA ASN A 128 16.17 -41.16 23.12
C ASN A 128 15.91 -39.66 22.86
N ILE A 129 16.79 -38.98 22.10
CA ILE A 129 16.59 -37.60 21.65
C ILE A 129 16.10 -37.62 20.21
N THR A 130 14.94 -37.01 19.99
CA THR A 130 14.39 -36.77 18.64
C THR A 130 14.96 -35.46 18.09
N LYS A 131 15.76 -35.53 17.03
CA LYS A 131 16.23 -34.36 16.28
C LYS A 131 15.33 -34.12 15.09
N ILE A 132 14.76 -32.92 14.99
CA ILE A 132 13.97 -32.47 13.85
C ILE A 132 14.76 -31.37 13.15
N VAL A 133 15.02 -31.56 11.85
CA VAL A 133 15.66 -30.55 11.00
C VAL A 133 14.68 -30.20 9.89
N MET A 134 14.39 -28.90 9.78
CA MET A 134 13.48 -28.35 8.78
C MET A 134 14.29 -27.59 7.74
N PHE A 135 14.04 -27.89 6.47
CA PHE A 135 14.53 -27.10 5.35
C PHE A 135 13.36 -26.24 4.86
N VAL A 136 13.58 -24.93 4.84
CA VAL A 136 12.58 -23.93 4.48
C VAL A 136 13.10 -23.05 3.34
N TYR A 137 12.18 -22.54 2.53
CA TYR A 137 12.45 -21.46 1.58
C TYR A 137 11.30 -20.44 1.64
N ILE A 138 11.62 -19.17 1.37
CA ILE A 138 10.66 -18.06 1.32
C ILE A 138 9.92 -18.16 -0.02
N ALA A 139 8.60 -18.41 0.02
CA ALA A 139 7.78 -18.59 -1.18
C ALA A 139 7.11 -17.29 -1.63
#